data_AF-A0A6S6SD73-F1
#
_entry.id   AF-A0A6S6SD73-F1
#
_cell.length_a   1.000
_cell.length_b   1.000
_cell.length_c   1.000
_cell.angle_alpha   90.00
_cell.angle_beta   90.00
_cell.angle_gamma   90.00
#
_symmetry.space_group_name_H-M   'P 1'
#
loop_
_entity.id
_entity.type
_entity.pdbx_description
1 polymer ?
#
loop_
_entity_poly.entity_id
_entity_poly.type
_entity_poly.pdbx_seq_one_letter_code
_entity_poly.pdbx_strand_id
1 'polypeptide(L)'
;MPQIHDPYLDTARRSLNDEKIKIRKQKIEKTQKKPKNFLSKNIILSDYITLPENLEKIILLTFFIFIPYIFGLLVIIIMMGYQKFLEYTTLNFDLFMLVWTIGYEAIAISLLLLIIKNAIVFKKSTD
;
A
#
# COMPACT_ATOMS: atom_id res chain seq x y z
N MET A 1 25.58 16.31 -56.97
CA MET A 1 26.99 15.97 -56.61
C MET A 1 27.02 14.49 -56.29
N PRO A 2 27.94 13.69 -56.86
CA PRO A 2 28.04 12.27 -56.54
C PRO A 2 28.42 12.12 -55.06
N GLN A 3 27.71 11.26 -54.32
CA GLN A 3 28.05 10.94 -52.94
C GLN A 3 29.36 10.15 -52.95
N ILE A 4 30.44 10.77 -52.47
CA ILE A 4 31.72 10.10 -52.24
C ILE A 4 31.48 9.08 -51.12
N HIS A 5 31.46 7.80 -51.49
CA HIS A 5 31.26 6.69 -50.56
C HIS A 5 32.59 6.39 -49.87
N ASP A 6 32.75 6.92 -48.66
CA ASP A 6 33.91 6.62 -47.80
C ASP A 6 33.49 5.65 -46.68
N PRO A 7 33.91 4.37 -46.75
CA PRO A 7 33.53 3.36 -45.77
C PRO A 7 34.07 3.65 -44.36
N TYR A 8 35.14 4.42 -44.22
CA TYR A 8 35.72 4.75 -42.91
C TYR A 8 34.91 5.81 -42.17
N LEU A 9 34.35 6.77 -42.90
CA LEU A 9 33.46 7.79 -42.33
C LEU A 9 32.13 7.19 -41.84
N ASP A 10 31.58 6.23 -42.57
CA ASP A 10 30.32 5.57 -42.22
C ASP A 10 30.47 4.67 -40.99
N THR A 11 31.58 3.97 -40.86
CA THR A 11 31.87 3.15 -39.68
C THR A 11 32.05 4.00 -38.42
N ALA A 12 32.74 5.14 -38.53
CA ALA A 12 32.88 6.11 -37.44
C ALA A 12 31.53 6.71 -37.03
N ARG A 13 30.65 7.04 -37.99
CA ARG A 13 29.30 7.54 -37.68
C ARG A 13 28.43 6.48 -37.01
N ARG A 14 28.52 5.22 -37.44
CA ARG A 14 27.79 4.10 -36.82
C ARG A 14 28.24 3.86 -35.39
N SER A 15 29.55 3.80 -35.12
CA SER A 15 30.06 3.57 -33.77
C SER A 15 29.65 4.68 -32.79
N LEU A 16 29.67 5.95 -33.22
CA LEU A 16 29.18 7.08 -32.42
C LEU A 16 27.68 6.99 -32.12
N ASN A 17 26.87 6.53 -33.08
CA ASN A 17 25.44 6.33 -32.85
C ASN A 17 25.18 5.14 -31.94
N ASP A 18 25.90 4.03 -32.10
CA ASP A 18 25.80 2.86 -31.23
C ASP A 18 26.19 3.18 -29.79
N GLU A 19 27.22 4.00 -29.60
CA GLU A 19 27.63 4.48 -28.28
C GLU A 19 26.55 5.37 -27.65
N LYS A 20 25.98 6.31 -28.41
CA LYS A 20 24.84 7.13 -27.95
C LYS A 20 23.62 6.27 -27.59
N ILE A 21 23.33 5.22 -28.35
CA ILE A 21 22.23 4.28 -28.08
C ILE A 21 22.52 3.50 -26.79
N LYS A 22 23.75 3.01 -26.59
CA LYS A 22 24.16 2.33 -25.35
C LYS A 22 24.05 3.24 -24.13
N ILE A 23 24.51 4.49 -24.23
CA ILE A 23 24.40 5.48 -23.16
C ILE A 23 22.94 5.78 -22.83
N ARG A 24 22.07 5.93 -23.85
CA ARG A 24 20.62 6.10 -23.65
C ARG A 24 19.99 4.90 -22.98
N LYS A 25 20.29 3.68 -23.41
CA LYS A 25 19.79 2.44 -22.79
C LYS A 25 20.21 2.36 -21.32
N GLN A 26 21.49 2.59 -21.01
CA GLN A 26 21.98 2.61 -19.63
C GLN A 26 21.33 3.72 -18.78
N LYS A 27 21.03 4.89 -19.37
CA LYS A 27 20.30 5.96 -18.66
C LYS A 27 18.85 5.58 -18.41
N ILE A 28 18.16 4.98 -19.38
CA ILE A 28 16.78 4.53 -19.24
C ILE A 28 16.70 3.41 -18.19
N GLU A 29 17.65 2.47 -18.20
CA GLU A 29 17.73 1.38 -17.23
C GLU A 29 18.05 1.86 -15.80
N LYS A 30 18.88 2.91 -15.66
CA LYS A 30 19.11 3.60 -14.37
C LYS A 30 17.92 4.46 -13.91
N THR A 31 17.12 4.97 -14.86
CA THR A 31 15.96 5.85 -14.59
C THR A 31 14.66 5.06 -14.40
N GLN A 32 14.59 3.83 -14.91
CA GLN A 32 13.60 2.82 -14.54
C GLN A 32 13.87 2.45 -13.08
N LYS A 33 13.35 3.29 -12.19
CA LYS A 33 13.29 3.07 -10.75
C LYS A 33 12.68 1.68 -10.56
N LYS A 34 13.51 0.74 -10.08
CA LYS A 34 13.05 -0.54 -9.53
C LYS A 34 11.78 -0.29 -8.70
N PRO A 35 10.76 -1.15 -8.79
CA PRO A 35 9.52 -0.95 -8.03
C PRO A 35 9.90 -0.75 -6.57
N LYS A 36 9.64 0.47 -6.06
CA LYS A 36 9.87 0.81 -4.65
C LYS A 36 9.06 -0.20 -3.84
N ASN A 37 9.73 -0.93 -2.95
CA ASN A 37 9.15 -1.98 -2.14
C ASN A 37 7.76 -1.56 -1.61
N PHE A 38 6.80 -2.48 -1.74
CA PHE A 38 5.37 -2.27 -1.46
C PHE A 38 5.08 -1.70 -0.06
N LEU A 39 5.93 -1.99 0.93
CA LEU A 39 5.80 -1.53 2.31
C LEU A 39 6.75 -0.37 2.68
N SER A 40 7.62 0.08 1.78
CA SER A 40 8.65 1.09 2.12
C SER A 40 8.23 2.53 1.83
N LYS A 41 6.92 2.81 1.78
CA LYS A 41 6.46 4.20 1.72
C LYS A 41 6.57 4.76 3.14
N ASN A 42 7.61 5.54 3.39
CA ASN A 42 7.70 6.36 4.59
C ASN A 42 6.55 7.36 4.55
N ILE A 43 5.53 7.14 5.37
CA ILE A 43 4.42 8.05 5.58
C ILE A 43 4.87 8.97 6.71
N ILE A 44 5.19 10.21 6.37
CA ILE A 44 5.46 11.26 7.34
C ILE A 44 4.11 11.90 7.66
N LEU A 45 3.57 11.69 8.87
CA LEU A 45 2.23 12.16 9.23
C LEU A 45 2.18 13.70 9.34
N SER A 46 3.30 14.33 9.69
CA SER A 46 3.44 15.78 9.79
C SER A 46 3.22 16.53 8.46
N ASP A 47 3.35 15.86 7.31
CA ASP A 47 3.03 16.45 5.98
C ASP A 47 1.52 16.57 5.74
N TYR A 48 0.70 15.78 6.44
CA TYR A 48 -0.74 15.68 6.20
C TYR A 48 -1.59 16.34 7.29
N ILE A 49 -1.06 16.43 8.51
CA ILE A 49 -1.77 16.99 9.65
C ILE A 49 -0.74 17.70 10.52
N THR A 50 -1.05 18.93 10.96
CA THR A 50 -0.20 19.73 11.87
C THR A 50 -0.18 19.12 13.28
N LEU A 51 0.39 17.92 13.42
CA LEU A 51 0.56 17.26 14.71
C LEU A 51 1.87 17.71 15.35
N PRO A 52 1.88 17.98 16.67
CA PRO A 52 3.11 18.05 17.44
C PRO A 52 3.87 16.72 17.33
N GLU A 53 5.17 16.77 17.02
CA GLU A 53 6.06 15.62 16.75
C GLU A 53 6.03 14.54 17.86
N ASN A 54 5.77 14.94 19.10
CA ASN A 54 5.69 14.07 20.26
C ASN A 54 4.33 13.37 20.45
N LEU A 55 3.27 13.82 19.78
CA LEU A 55 1.92 13.27 19.92
C LEU A 55 1.54 12.27 18.83
N GLU A 56 2.29 12.22 17.72
CA GLU A 56 2.01 11.32 16.60
C GLU A 56 1.87 9.85 17.04
N LYS A 57 2.82 9.37 17.85
CA LYS A 57 2.84 7.98 18.34
C LYS A 57 1.68 7.67 19.28
N ILE A 58 1.31 8.62 20.13
CA ILE A 58 0.23 8.45 21.11
C ILE A 58 -1.12 8.43 20.40
N ILE A 59 -1.30 9.32 19.42
CA ILE A 59 -2.52 9.38 18.61
C ILE A 59 -2.66 8.11 17.77
N LEU A 60 -1.58 7.63 17.15
CA LEU A 60 -1.58 6.35 16.44
C LEU A 60 -1.94 5.17 17.35
N LEU A 61 -1.36 5.10 18.54
CA LEU A 61 -1.67 4.04 19.51
C LEU A 61 -3.14 4.10 19.94
N THR A 62 -3.64 5.31 20.18
CA THR A 62 -5.03 5.57 20.53
C THR A 62 -5.94 5.05 19.42
N PHE A 63 -5.73 5.46 18.17
CA PHE A 63 -6.50 4.96 17.04
C PHE A 63 -6.43 3.44 16.90
N PHE A 64 -5.24 2.84 17.07
CA PHE A 64 -5.08 1.39 17.01
C PHE A 64 -5.93 0.64 18.05
N ILE A 65 -6.10 1.22 19.24
CA ILE A 65 -6.94 0.66 20.30
C ILE A 65 -8.42 0.93 20.01
N PHE A 66 -8.80 2.14 19.60
CA PHE A 66 -10.21 2.55 19.46
C PHE A 66 -10.91 2.03 18.21
N ILE A 67 -10.19 1.87 17.09
CA ILE A 67 -10.75 1.37 15.83
C ILE A 67 -11.48 0.02 15.99
N PRO A 68 -10.90 -1.03 16.61
CA PRO A 68 -11.58 -2.31 16.81
C PRO A 68 -12.82 -2.20 17.69
N TYR A 69 -12.84 -1.30 18.68
CA TYR A 69 -14.05 -1.08 19.49
C TYR A 69 -15.18 -0.46 18.67
N ILE A 70 -14.89 0.58 17.88
CA ILE A 70 -15.90 1.22 17.03
C ILE A 70 -16.45 0.21 16.01
N PHE A 71 -15.56 -0.58 15.42
CA PHE A 71 -15.95 -1.57 14.42
C PHE A 71 -16.76 -2.73 15.02
N GLY A 72 -16.35 -3.25 16.18
CA GLY A 72 -17.08 -4.30 16.89
C GLY A 72 -18.47 -3.86 17.33
N LEU A 73 -18.60 -2.62 17.81
CA LEU A 73 -19.88 -2.03 18.18
C LEU A 73 -20.81 -1.91 16.97
N LEU A 74 -20.29 -1.46 15.82
CA LEU A 74 -21.04 -1.37 14.56
C LEU A 74 -21.56 -2.76 14.12
N VAL A 75 -20.71 -3.80 14.17
CA VAL A 75 -21.11 -5.18 13.84
C VAL A 75 -22.22 -5.69 14.76
N ILE A 76 -22.14 -5.40 16.06
CA ILE A 76 -23.17 -5.81 17.02
C ILE A 76 -24.49 -5.11 16.75
N ILE A 77 -24.48 -3.80 16.46
CA ILE A 77 -25.71 -3.08 16.09
C ILE A 77 -26.35 -3.74 14.85
N ILE A 78 -25.54 -4.11 13.85
CA ILE A 78 -26.04 -4.81 12.66
C ILE A 78 -26.61 -6.19 13.02
N MET A 79 -25.91 -6.97 13.85
CA MET A 79 -26.38 -8.30 14.27
C MET A 79 -27.66 -8.23 15.13
N MET A 80 -27.73 -7.28 16.05
CA MET A 80 -28.92 -7.01 16.86
C MET A 80 -30.10 -6.54 16.00
N GLY A 81 -29.85 -5.78 14.94
CA GLY A 81 -30.88 -5.42 13.96
C GLY A 81 -31.42 -6.61 13.17
N TYR A 82 -30.62 -7.68 13.04
CA TYR A 82 -30.99 -8.89 12.30
C TYR A 82 -31.74 -9.93 13.15
N GLN A 83 -31.47 -10.02 14.45
CA GLN A 83 -32.19 -10.90 15.38
C GLN A 83 -33.26 -10.14 16.18
N LYS A 84 -34.50 -10.65 16.21
CA LYS A 84 -35.58 -10.11 17.06
C LYS A 84 -35.19 -10.22 18.56
N PHE A 85 -34.64 -9.14 19.09
CA PHE A 85 -34.77 -8.51 20.42
C PHE A 85 -35.36 -9.27 21.64
N LEU A 86 -35.19 -10.59 21.80
CA LEU A 86 -35.94 -11.32 22.83
C LEU A 86 -35.18 -11.79 24.07
N GLU A 87 -33.85 -11.73 24.17
CA GLU A 87 -33.23 -12.40 25.34
C GLU A 87 -31.80 -11.96 25.70
N TYR A 88 -31.49 -10.66 25.73
CA TYR A 88 -30.13 -10.20 26.08
C TYR A 88 -30.13 -9.15 27.20
N THR A 89 -30.47 -9.59 28.41
CA THR A 89 -30.35 -8.82 29.66
C THR A 89 -29.50 -9.51 30.72
N THR A 90 -28.54 -10.36 30.31
CA THR A 90 -27.51 -10.93 31.20
C THR A 90 -26.12 -10.59 30.65
N LEU A 91 -25.82 -9.29 30.65
CA LEU A 91 -24.56 -8.71 30.16
C LEU A 91 -23.44 -8.88 31.19
N ASN A 92 -22.65 -9.96 31.04
CA ASN A 92 -21.40 -10.19 31.76
C ASN A 92 -20.18 -9.69 30.95
N PHE A 93 -19.02 -9.58 31.62
CA PHE A 93 -17.70 -9.20 31.06
C PHE A 93 -17.34 -9.91 29.74
N ASP A 94 -17.87 -11.10 29.52
CA ASP A 94 -17.68 -11.89 28.29
C ASP A 94 -18.15 -11.13 27.04
N LEU A 95 -19.19 -10.31 27.15
CA LEU A 95 -19.72 -9.57 26.01
C LEU A 95 -18.73 -8.49 25.55
N PHE A 96 -18.00 -7.86 26.47
CA PHE A 96 -16.94 -6.90 26.14
C PHE A 96 -15.80 -7.57 25.37
N MET A 97 -15.31 -8.72 25.85
CA MET A 97 -14.26 -9.48 25.15
C MET A 97 -14.74 -9.98 23.78
N LEU A 98 -16.02 -10.33 23.66
CA LEU A 98 -16.64 -10.76 22.41
C LEU A 98 -16.75 -9.59 21.41
N VAL A 99 -17.17 -8.40 21.85
CA VAL A 99 -17.18 -7.19 21.01
C VAL A 99 -15.78 -6.90 20.48
N TRP A 100 -14.79 -6.99 21.37
CA TRP A 100 -13.40 -6.67 21.07
C TRP A 100 -12.79 -7.65 20.06
N THR A 101 -13.00 -8.96 20.26
CA THR A 101 -12.50 -10.00 19.34
C THR A 101 -13.17 -9.92 17.97
N ILE A 102 -14.49 -9.70 17.89
CA ILE A 102 -15.18 -9.47 16.61
C ILE A 102 -14.62 -8.24 15.88
N GLY A 103 -14.30 -7.18 16.61
CA GLY A 103 -13.71 -5.96 16.05
C GLY A 103 -12.37 -6.20 15.36
N TYR A 104 -11.46 -6.95 16.01
CA TYR A 104 -10.17 -7.29 15.41
C TYR A 104 -10.29 -8.25 14.23
N GLU A 105 -11.20 -9.23 14.32
CA GLU A 105 -11.40 -10.20 13.24
C GLU A 105 -11.82 -9.50 11.94
N ALA A 106 -12.74 -8.54 12.04
CA ALA A 106 -13.16 -7.77 10.88
C ALA A 106 -12.04 -6.91 10.28
N ILE A 107 -11.21 -6.30 11.12
CA ILE A 107 -10.02 -5.55 10.67
C ILE A 107 -9.03 -6.50 9.99
N ALA A 108 -8.77 -7.67 10.58
CA ALA A 108 -7.86 -8.67 10.04
C ALA A 108 -8.32 -9.16 8.66
N ILE A 109 -9.61 -9.47 8.48
CA ILE A 109 -10.18 -9.85 7.18
C ILE A 109 -9.99 -8.73 6.15
N SER A 110 -10.26 -7.47 6.53
CA SER A 110 -10.07 -6.31 5.64
C SER A 110 -8.60 -6.15 5.22
N LEU A 111 -7.67 -6.29 6.18
CA LEU A 111 -6.22 -6.23 5.94
C LEU A 111 -5.77 -7.37 5.02
N LEU A 112 -6.27 -8.58 5.25
CA LEU A 112 -5.99 -9.75 4.43
C LEU A 112 -6.45 -9.56 2.98
N LEU A 113 -7.67 -9.05 2.79
CA LEU A 113 -8.20 -8.71 1.47
C LEU A 113 -7.35 -7.65 0.76
N LEU A 114 -6.89 -6.64 1.49
CA LEU A 114 -6.01 -5.59 0.96
C LEU A 114 -4.65 -6.16 0.53
N ILE A 115 -4.06 -7.04 1.34
CA ILE A 115 -2.80 -7.74 1.00
C ILE A 115 -2.99 -8.59 -0.26
N ILE A 116 -4.06 -9.39 -0.33
CA ILE A 116 -4.37 -10.23 -1.50
C ILE A 116 -4.56 -9.37 -2.75
N LYS A 117 -5.36 -8.30 -2.68
CA LYS A 117 -5.58 -7.36 -3.79
C LYS A 117 -4.25 -6.82 -4.31
N ASN A 118 -3.38 -6.37 -3.42
CA ASN A 118 -2.09 -5.81 -3.80
C ASN A 118 -1.12 -6.86 -4.36
N ALA A 119 -1.14 -8.08 -3.81
CA ALA A 119 -0.36 -9.20 -4.36
C ALA A 119 -0.77 -9.53 -5.80
N ILE A 120 -2.08 -9.51 -6.10
CA ILE A 120 -2.60 -9.74 -7.46
C ILE A 120 -2.16 -8.60 -8.41
N VAL A 121 -2.27 -7.34 -7.98
CA VAL A 121 -1.85 -6.18 -8.78
C VAL A 121 -0.34 -6.21 -9.08
N PHE A 122 0.48 -6.61 -8.10
CA PHE A 122 1.92 -6.74 -8.28
C PHE A 122 2.28 -7.85 -9.29
N LYS A 123 1.61 -9.02 -9.22
CA LYS A 123 1.81 -10.09 -10.19
C LYS A 123 1.56 -9.59 -11.61
N LYS A 124 0.47 -8.84 -11.83
CA LYS A 124 0.13 -8.26 -13.14
C LYS A 124 1.14 -7.23 -13.66
N SER A 125 1.94 -6.61 -12.79
CA SER A 125 2.98 -5.65 -13.17
C SER A 125 4.31 -6.32 -13.56
N THR A 126 4.47 -7.61 -13.30
CA THR A 126 5.74 -8.35 -13.48
C THR A 126 5.71 -9.25 -14.72
N ASP A 127 4.53 -9.48 -15.31
CA ASP A 127 4.31 -10.05 -16.66
C ASP A 127 4.17 -8.93 -17.71
#